data_AF-A0A7I7P3X4-F1
#
_entry.id   AF-A0A7I7P3X4-F1
#
_cell.length_a   1.000
_cell.length_b   1.000
_cell.length_c   1.000
_cell.angle_alpha   90.00
_cell.angle_beta   90.00
_cell.angle_gamma   90.00
#
_symmetry.space_group_name_H-M   'P 1'
#
loop_
_entity.id
_entity.type
_entity.pdbx_description
1 polymer ?
#
loop_
_entity_poly.entity_id
_entity_poly.type
_entity_poly.pdbx_seq_one_letter_code
_entity_poly.pdbx_strand_id
1 'polypeptide(L)'
;MTIALPESQPNHRFMRYVRPPIKNDDKHLPLYPLRPATRPLRLGIDVTAVPEPPAGTFSTFLGRDELDIQLLVPKCTEVPEAWARVLNDPIVRQIGFTAVEEASRHLDTVQFRVTTETEGEWGWSTAHFFPVYQQLDEQLATPDAEPLTLEQRNRAAAYAAAAAAVDIDAIVTTAPTVGRCDVADNDIVLSVTPDDAVALIGHHLRMTNKPVVQVRRGGLVGGGSWEQTESTATIKNFYDWGVGARMPYFDCLHLIIAPRTGDIHLAAAVNSIRVRLSRATRALDQLLAVLSNPIGGKRGADVVEAAAEAFDRQLLYLAAAFDIYGRRFLLLIDPTRNPKNFRFSLDTGGYVTEHLAREYPADALAEVERLHAYAGVCKVLRNHIHDGILPVDLHPGRGYGSARNIALDLDAMPDLLPGANPKLTQDHYDSLGVWRADPTAVFGAKSTVADLATAAVTLMSAGTGLIEAFTELILRNKLLAAAAPHAILGCVQTPPGATEPEPTSGNCSTGRCSRGQTCDRCSRRMLHGFESVGRGCRGSSYRVFA
;
A
#
# COMPACT_ATOMS: atom_id res chain seq x y z
N MET A 1 -1.67 19.25 24.09
CA MET A 1 -2.33 19.45 22.77
C MET A 1 -3.66 18.74 22.82
N THR A 2 -4.72 19.37 22.31
CA THR A 2 -6.04 18.73 22.19
C THR A 2 -6.12 18.09 20.81
N ILE A 3 -6.30 16.77 20.75
CA ILE A 3 -6.52 16.04 19.49
C ILE A 3 -7.94 16.32 19.02
N ALA A 4 -8.11 16.72 17.76
CA ALA A 4 -9.38 16.99 17.13
C ALA A 4 -9.66 15.91 16.08
N LEU A 5 -10.69 15.10 16.33
CA LEU A 5 -11.12 14.10 15.36
C LEU A 5 -12.10 14.73 14.36
N PRO A 6 -11.95 14.46 13.05
CA PRO A 6 -12.89 14.94 12.05
C PRO A 6 -14.26 14.28 12.24
N GLU A 7 -15.31 15.01 11.89
CA GLU A 7 -16.70 14.54 11.95
C GLU A 7 -17.11 13.95 10.59
N SER A 8 -17.90 12.87 10.62
CA SER A 8 -18.56 12.25 9.47
C SER A 8 -17.66 11.56 8.42
N GLN A 9 -16.37 11.93 8.30
CA GLN A 9 -15.38 11.26 7.46
C GLN A 9 -13.94 11.47 7.97
N PRO A 10 -12.99 10.57 7.66
CA PRO A 10 -11.60 10.76 8.05
C PRO A 10 -10.87 11.79 7.17
N ASN A 11 -9.86 12.46 7.74
CA ASN A 11 -8.99 13.41 7.03
C ASN A 11 -8.08 12.72 6.00
N HIS A 12 -7.76 11.45 6.23
CA HIS A 12 -7.02 10.62 5.27
C HIS A 12 -7.66 9.25 5.18
N ARG A 13 -7.65 8.72 3.96
CA ARG A 13 -8.14 7.39 3.66
C ARG A 13 -7.25 6.73 2.63
N PHE A 14 -6.93 5.47 2.85
CA PHE A 14 -6.25 4.66 1.84
C PHE A 14 -7.23 4.32 0.72
N MET A 15 -7.09 4.98 -0.43
CA MET A 15 -7.99 4.79 -1.57
C MET A 15 -7.54 3.66 -2.51
N ARG A 16 -6.32 3.11 -2.37
CA ARG A 16 -5.70 2.24 -3.39
C ARG A 16 -6.11 0.75 -3.32
N TYR A 17 -7.39 0.47 -3.11
CA TYR A 17 -7.97 -0.87 -3.29
C TYR A 17 -9.10 -0.83 -4.31
N VAL A 18 -9.30 -1.93 -5.04
CA VAL A 18 -10.39 -2.03 -6.02
C VAL A 18 -11.73 -1.93 -5.31
N ARG A 19 -12.61 -1.08 -5.82
CA ARG A 19 -13.94 -0.87 -5.23
C ARG A 19 -14.91 -1.97 -5.65
N PRO A 20 -15.89 -2.31 -4.81
CA PRO A 20 -16.94 -3.23 -5.20
C PRO A 20 -17.73 -2.74 -6.43
N PRO A 21 -18.22 -3.64 -7.29
CA PRO A 21 -19.17 -3.28 -8.34
C PRO A 21 -20.41 -2.60 -7.74
N ILE A 22 -20.89 -1.52 -8.38
CA ILE A 22 -22.11 -0.80 -7.92
C ILE A 22 -23.33 -1.73 -7.95
N LYS A 23 -23.43 -2.59 -8.96
CA LYS A 23 -24.55 -3.51 -9.14
C LYS A 23 -24.20 -4.87 -8.54
N ASN A 24 -25.05 -5.34 -7.64
CA ASN A 24 -24.93 -6.65 -7.02
C ASN A 24 -25.79 -7.67 -7.79
N ASP A 25 -25.39 -7.98 -9.03
CA ASP A 25 -26.01 -9.02 -9.85
C ASP A 25 -24.95 -9.97 -10.44
N ASP A 26 -25.38 -11.07 -11.03
CA ASP A 26 -24.47 -12.10 -11.57
C ASP A 26 -23.66 -11.62 -12.79
N LYS A 27 -24.00 -10.45 -13.38
CA LYS A 27 -23.26 -9.87 -14.52
C LYS A 27 -22.04 -9.07 -14.05
N HIS A 28 -22.15 -8.45 -12.89
CA HIS A 28 -21.15 -7.55 -12.34
C HIS A 28 -20.36 -8.23 -11.21
N LEU A 29 -19.52 -9.20 -11.58
CA LEU A 29 -18.74 -9.99 -10.61
C LEU A 29 -17.61 -9.15 -9.98
N PRO A 30 -17.43 -9.22 -8.64
CA PRO A 30 -16.28 -8.62 -7.96
C PRO A 30 -14.96 -9.13 -8.53
N LEU A 31 -13.91 -8.32 -8.47
CA LEU A 31 -12.58 -8.73 -8.94
C LEU A 31 -12.02 -9.91 -8.12
N TYR A 32 -12.26 -9.90 -6.80
CA TYR A 32 -11.83 -10.93 -5.86
C TYR A 32 -13.03 -11.48 -5.10
N PRO A 33 -13.90 -12.29 -5.73
CA PRO A 33 -15.02 -12.85 -5.02
C PRO A 33 -14.52 -13.77 -3.90
N LEU A 34 -15.32 -13.96 -2.85
CA LEU A 34 -15.07 -14.94 -1.79
C LEU A 34 -15.09 -16.42 -2.29
N ARG A 35 -15.15 -16.62 -3.60
CA ARG A 35 -15.18 -17.91 -4.31
C ARG A 35 -14.04 -17.98 -5.33
N PRO A 36 -13.66 -19.17 -5.84
CA PRO A 36 -12.38 -19.37 -6.56
C PRO A 36 -12.21 -18.74 -7.95
N ALA A 37 -13.03 -17.77 -8.36
CA ALA A 37 -13.01 -17.24 -9.72
C ALA A 37 -12.56 -15.78 -9.74
N THR A 38 -11.38 -15.49 -10.27
CA THR A 38 -10.92 -14.11 -10.51
C THR A 38 -10.91 -13.84 -12.01
N ARG A 39 -11.33 -12.64 -12.41
CA ARG A 39 -11.25 -12.16 -13.80
C ARG A 39 -10.05 -11.22 -13.98
N PRO A 40 -9.66 -10.86 -15.22
CA PRO A 40 -8.68 -9.82 -15.47
C PRO A 40 -9.05 -8.50 -14.78
N LEU A 41 -8.04 -7.77 -14.31
CA LEU A 41 -8.17 -6.42 -13.76
C LEU A 41 -8.45 -5.44 -14.90
N ARG A 42 -9.59 -4.73 -14.83
CA ARG A 42 -10.03 -3.77 -15.84
C ARG A 42 -9.56 -2.37 -15.49
N LEU A 43 -8.69 -1.79 -16.31
CA LEU A 43 -8.14 -0.45 -16.12
C LEU A 43 -8.65 0.49 -17.21
N GLY A 44 -9.32 1.57 -16.80
CA GLY A 44 -9.75 2.64 -17.71
C GLY A 44 -8.69 3.74 -17.77
N ILE A 45 -8.12 4.00 -18.95
CA ILE A 45 -7.15 5.09 -19.14
C ILE A 45 -7.89 6.38 -19.49
N ASP A 46 -7.80 7.39 -18.64
CA ASP A 46 -8.25 8.74 -18.97
C ASP A 46 -7.29 9.39 -19.97
N VAL A 47 -7.60 9.28 -21.26
CA VAL A 47 -6.69 9.71 -22.33
C VAL A 47 -6.52 11.23 -22.39
N THR A 48 -7.41 12.00 -21.75
CA THR A 48 -7.26 13.46 -21.70
C THR A 48 -6.16 13.86 -20.72
N ALA A 49 -6.06 13.16 -19.59
CA ALA A 49 -5.01 13.40 -18.59
C ALA A 49 -3.71 12.65 -18.92
N VAL A 50 -3.83 11.48 -19.55
CA VAL A 50 -2.70 10.62 -19.97
C VAL A 50 -2.75 10.43 -21.49
N PRO A 51 -2.38 11.45 -22.29
CA PRO A 51 -2.52 11.43 -23.74
C PRO A 51 -1.62 10.41 -24.46
N GLU A 52 -0.52 10.02 -23.81
CA GLU A 52 0.43 9.04 -24.32
C GLU A 52 0.75 7.99 -23.26
N PRO A 53 1.08 6.74 -23.65
CA PRO A 53 1.56 5.73 -22.72
C PRO A 53 2.78 6.22 -21.92
N PRO A 54 2.69 6.29 -20.58
CA PRO A 54 3.76 6.87 -19.79
C PRO A 54 5.02 6.00 -19.82
N ALA A 55 6.18 6.65 -19.82
CA ALA A 55 7.45 5.95 -19.61
C ALA A 55 7.49 5.37 -18.18
N GLY A 56 8.19 4.24 -17.99
CA GLY A 56 8.41 3.65 -16.67
C GLY A 56 7.76 2.28 -16.50
N THR A 57 7.49 1.90 -15.25
CA THR A 57 7.10 0.53 -14.91
C THR A 57 5.70 0.18 -15.41
N PHE A 58 4.76 1.14 -15.39
CA PHE A 58 3.40 0.93 -15.86
C PHE A 58 3.32 0.43 -17.31
N SER A 59 4.08 1.06 -18.22
CA SER A 59 4.08 0.67 -19.64
C SER A 59 4.57 -0.75 -19.88
N THR A 60 5.35 -1.32 -18.95
CA THR A 60 5.82 -2.72 -19.04
C THR A 60 4.74 -3.75 -18.74
N PHE A 61 3.55 -3.33 -18.28
CA PHE A 61 2.39 -4.19 -18.08
C PHE A 61 1.38 -4.11 -19.24
N LEU A 62 1.53 -3.18 -20.18
CA LEU A 62 0.63 -3.03 -21.33
C LEU A 62 0.75 -4.28 -22.23
N GLY A 63 -0.32 -5.06 -22.35
CA GLY A 63 -0.34 -6.31 -23.13
C GLY A 63 -0.18 -7.59 -22.31
N ARG A 64 -0.45 -7.55 -21.01
CA ARG A 64 -0.60 -8.76 -20.19
C ARG A 64 -2.04 -9.25 -20.20
N ASP A 65 -2.22 -10.57 -20.31
CA ASP A 65 -3.55 -11.21 -20.30
C ASP A 65 -4.28 -11.06 -18.96
N GLU A 66 -3.55 -10.76 -17.88
CA GLU A 66 -4.14 -10.47 -16.58
C GLU A 66 -4.81 -9.09 -16.50
N LEU A 67 -4.58 -8.23 -17.49
CA LEU A 67 -5.08 -6.86 -17.53
C LEU A 67 -5.97 -6.66 -18.75
N ASP A 68 -7.13 -6.04 -18.54
CA ASP A 68 -8.02 -5.56 -19.59
C ASP A 68 -7.96 -4.03 -19.59
N ILE A 69 -7.20 -3.47 -20.54
CA ILE A 69 -6.94 -2.03 -20.63
C ILE A 69 -7.93 -1.42 -21.63
N GLN A 70 -8.72 -0.47 -21.15
CA GLN A 70 -9.77 0.20 -21.91
C GLN A 70 -9.50 1.71 -21.94
N LEU A 71 -9.85 2.38 -23.03
CA LEU A 71 -9.62 3.81 -23.19
C LEU A 71 -10.89 4.60 -22.87
N LEU A 72 -10.80 5.54 -21.94
CA LEU A 72 -11.87 6.49 -21.59
C LEU A 72 -11.67 7.77 -22.39
N VAL A 73 -12.51 7.99 -23.41
CA VAL A 73 -12.34 9.08 -24.38
C VAL A 73 -13.55 10.01 -24.30
N PRO A 74 -13.39 11.33 -24.18
CA PRO A 74 -14.52 12.25 -24.27
C PRO A 74 -15.25 12.11 -25.62
N LYS A 75 -16.56 12.29 -25.62
CA LYS A 75 -17.35 12.26 -26.86
C LYS A 75 -16.80 13.28 -27.88
N CYS A 76 -16.82 12.91 -29.16
CA CYS A 76 -16.30 13.72 -30.28
C CYS A 76 -14.78 13.99 -30.22
N THR A 77 -14.02 13.20 -29.44
CA THR A 77 -12.56 13.23 -29.44
C THR A 77 -12.01 11.97 -30.09
N GLU A 78 -10.97 12.10 -30.90
CA GLU A 78 -10.29 10.96 -31.51
C GLU A 78 -9.42 10.20 -30.48
N VAL A 79 -9.28 8.90 -30.68
CA VAL A 79 -8.39 8.07 -29.85
C VAL A 79 -6.95 8.46 -30.15
N PRO A 80 -6.10 8.77 -29.14
CA PRO A 80 -4.70 9.10 -29.40
C PRO A 80 -3.95 7.94 -30.08
N GLU A 81 -3.27 8.24 -31.18
CA GLU A 81 -2.55 7.24 -31.99
C GLU A 81 -1.54 6.43 -31.19
N ALA A 82 -0.89 7.05 -30.21
CA ALA A 82 0.09 6.39 -29.34
C ALA A 82 -0.52 5.24 -28.54
N TRP A 83 -1.74 5.42 -28.03
CA TRP A 83 -2.47 4.38 -27.31
C TRP A 83 -2.99 3.29 -28.25
N ALA A 84 -3.54 3.68 -29.40
CA ALA A 84 -4.02 2.72 -30.40
C ALA A 84 -2.89 1.78 -30.88
N ARG A 85 -1.68 2.32 -31.07
CA ARG A 85 -0.50 1.56 -31.48
C ARG A 85 -0.02 0.55 -30.44
N VAL A 86 -0.10 0.89 -29.15
CA VAL A 86 0.42 0.05 -28.07
C VAL A 86 -0.56 -1.06 -27.68
N LEU A 87 -1.87 -0.76 -27.68
CA LEU A 87 -2.88 -1.72 -27.22
C LEU A 87 -3.43 -2.63 -28.32
N ASN A 88 -3.21 -2.30 -29.60
CA ASN A 88 -3.62 -3.09 -30.77
C ASN A 88 -5.12 -3.45 -30.76
N ASP A 89 -5.96 -2.49 -31.17
CA ASP A 89 -7.43 -2.49 -31.12
C ASP A 89 -8.02 -2.48 -29.68
N PRO A 90 -7.78 -1.41 -28.90
CA PRO A 90 -8.32 -1.30 -27.54
C PRO A 90 -9.83 -1.07 -27.53
N ILE A 91 -10.50 -1.55 -26.49
CA ILE A 91 -11.89 -1.18 -26.21
C ILE A 91 -11.96 0.32 -25.90
N VAL A 92 -12.77 1.06 -26.66
CA VAL A 92 -12.98 2.50 -26.47
C VAL A 92 -14.33 2.75 -25.79
N ARG A 93 -14.29 3.47 -24.66
CA ARG A 93 -15.47 3.95 -23.94
C ARG A 93 -15.60 5.45 -24.15
N GLN A 94 -16.51 5.85 -25.03
CA GLN A 94 -16.82 7.26 -25.27
C GLN A 94 -17.71 7.81 -24.15
N ILE A 95 -17.22 8.81 -23.42
CA ILE A 95 -17.90 9.46 -22.31
C ILE A 95 -18.72 10.63 -22.85
N GLY A 96 -20.05 10.51 -22.79
CA GLY A 96 -21.00 11.52 -23.25
C GLY A 96 -21.24 12.68 -22.29
N PHE A 97 -20.31 12.97 -21.38
CA PHE A 97 -20.39 14.07 -20.42
C PHE A 97 -19.39 15.18 -20.80
N THR A 98 -19.84 16.43 -20.74
CA THR A 98 -19.03 17.64 -20.96
C THR A 98 -19.07 18.53 -19.72
N ALA A 99 -20.25 19.00 -19.35
CA ALA A 99 -20.50 19.85 -18.19
C ALA A 99 -21.86 19.53 -17.53
N VAL A 100 -22.05 19.97 -16.28
CA VAL A 100 -23.30 19.73 -15.52
C VAL A 100 -24.48 20.46 -16.14
N GLU A 101 -24.24 21.64 -16.70
CA GLU A 101 -25.24 22.53 -17.31
C GLU A 101 -25.74 21.98 -18.65
N GLU A 102 -24.89 21.23 -19.35
CA GLU A 102 -25.17 20.68 -20.68
C GLU A 102 -25.74 19.25 -20.63
N ALA A 103 -25.57 18.56 -19.49
CA ALA A 103 -25.99 17.18 -19.34
C ALA A 103 -27.49 17.05 -19.05
N SER A 104 -28.05 15.90 -19.43
CA SER A 104 -29.45 15.58 -19.11
C SER A 104 -29.64 15.35 -17.61
N ARG A 105 -30.85 15.57 -17.09
CA ARG A 105 -31.19 15.32 -15.69
C ARG A 105 -32.17 14.18 -15.54
N HIS A 106 -31.99 13.38 -14.49
CA HIS A 106 -32.96 12.40 -14.03
C HIS A 106 -33.14 12.58 -12.52
N LEU A 107 -34.29 13.15 -12.11
CA LEU A 107 -34.47 13.66 -10.75
C LEU A 107 -33.32 14.63 -10.39
N ASP A 108 -32.66 14.40 -9.25
CA ASP A 108 -31.53 15.22 -8.77
C ASP A 108 -30.17 14.79 -9.34
N THR A 109 -30.15 13.79 -10.22
CA THR A 109 -28.91 13.29 -10.84
C THR A 109 -28.66 13.90 -12.21
N VAL A 110 -27.38 14.10 -12.51
CA VAL A 110 -26.90 14.28 -13.88
C VAL A 110 -26.82 12.90 -14.53
N GLN A 111 -27.31 12.78 -15.76
CA GLN A 111 -27.34 11.55 -16.53
C GLN A 111 -26.70 11.75 -17.91
N PHE A 112 -25.87 10.79 -18.31
CA PHE A 112 -25.22 10.79 -19.63
C PHE A 112 -24.99 9.35 -20.12
N ARG A 113 -24.61 9.22 -21.39
CA ARG A 113 -24.34 7.92 -22.03
C ARG A 113 -22.85 7.62 -22.08
N VAL A 114 -22.53 6.34 -21.94
CA VAL A 114 -21.21 5.78 -22.24
C VAL A 114 -21.38 4.85 -23.42
N THR A 115 -20.82 5.22 -24.58
CA THR A 115 -20.86 4.37 -25.78
C THR A 115 -19.62 3.49 -25.80
N THR A 116 -19.78 2.23 -26.18
CA THR A 116 -18.68 1.29 -26.38
C THR A 116 -18.53 1.05 -27.87
N GLU A 117 -17.33 1.27 -28.38
CA GLU A 117 -16.97 1.02 -29.76
C GLU A 117 -15.76 0.07 -29.80
N THR A 118 -15.91 -1.00 -30.59
CA THR A 118 -14.87 -1.95 -30.97
C THR A 118 -15.11 -2.39 -32.41
N GLU A 119 -14.17 -3.08 -33.06
CA GLU A 119 -14.39 -3.64 -34.41
C GLU A 119 -15.56 -4.64 -34.48
N GLY A 120 -15.94 -5.29 -33.37
CA GLY A 120 -16.95 -6.35 -33.34
C GLY A 120 -18.21 -6.09 -32.49
N GLU A 121 -18.19 -5.08 -31.62
CA GLU A 121 -19.28 -4.80 -30.67
C GLU A 121 -19.60 -3.30 -30.60
N TRP A 122 -20.89 -2.99 -30.72
CA TRP A 122 -21.44 -1.66 -30.45
C TRP A 122 -22.48 -1.77 -29.34
N GLY A 123 -22.35 -0.93 -28.32
CA GLY A 123 -23.26 -0.92 -27.18
C GLY A 123 -23.24 0.41 -26.45
N TRP A 124 -24.20 0.62 -25.56
CA TRP A 124 -24.23 1.79 -24.70
C TRP A 124 -24.72 1.45 -23.30
N SER A 125 -24.24 2.22 -22.33
CA SER A 125 -24.69 2.19 -20.94
C SER A 125 -25.07 3.60 -20.49
N THR A 126 -25.93 3.70 -19.50
CA THR A 126 -26.28 4.97 -18.86
C THR A 126 -25.53 5.11 -17.55
N ALA A 127 -24.84 6.23 -17.39
CA ALA A 127 -24.17 6.62 -16.16
C ALA A 127 -24.86 7.84 -15.56
N HIS A 128 -24.79 7.96 -14.24
CA HIS A 128 -25.35 9.09 -13.51
C HIS A 128 -24.58 9.35 -12.22
N PHE A 129 -24.57 10.60 -11.78
CA PHE A 129 -24.04 11.00 -10.47
C PHE A 129 -24.84 12.17 -9.90
N PHE A 130 -24.69 12.42 -8.60
CA PHE A 130 -25.33 13.52 -7.90
C PHE A 130 -24.35 14.71 -7.82
N PRO A 131 -24.56 15.81 -8.57
CA PRO A 131 -23.65 16.97 -8.54
C PRO A 131 -23.61 17.64 -7.16
N VAL A 132 -24.66 17.52 -6.35
CA VAL A 132 -24.69 18.06 -4.99
C VAL A 132 -23.63 17.45 -4.07
N TYR A 133 -23.25 16.18 -4.30
CA TYR A 133 -22.19 15.55 -3.50
C TYR A 133 -20.84 16.25 -3.72
N GLN A 134 -20.59 16.78 -4.92
CA GLN A 134 -19.36 17.51 -5.23
C GLN A 134 -19.29 18.86 -4.53
N GLN A 135 -20.45 19.51 -4.34
CA GLN A 135 -20.55 20.75 -3.57
C GLN A 135 -20.39 20.50 -2.06
N LEU A 136 -20.93 19.40 -1.55
CA LEU A 136 -20.75 19.01 -0.14
C LEU A 136 -19.29 18.64 0.14
N ASP A 137 -18.64 17.90 -0.76
CA ASP A 137 -17.21 17.59 -0.66
C ASP A 137 -16.34 18.85 -0.67
N GLU A 138 -16.66 19.84 -1.50
CA GLU A 138 -15.95 21.13 -1.52
C GLU A 138 -16.04 21.84 -0.16
N GLN A 139 -17.19 21.77 0.52
CA GLN A 139 -17.39 22.38 1.84
C GLN A 139 -16.70 21.60 2.98
N LEU A 140 -16.51 20.29 2.79
CA LEU A 140 -15.93 19.39 3.79
C LEU A 140 -14.43 19.12 3.56
N ALA A 141 -13.84 19.69 2.50
CA ALA A 141 -12.42 19.58 2.23
C ALA A 141 -11.60 20.16 3.39
N THR A 142 -10.56 19.44 3.81
CA THR A 142 -9.67 19.89 4.87
C THR A 142 -8.95 21.17 4.45
N PRO A 143 -8.75 22.16 5.34
CA PRO A 143 -8.09 23.43 5.00
C PRO A 143 -6.69 23.29 4.41
N ASP A 144 -5.98 22.21 4.75
CA ASP A 144 -4.62 21.93 4.28
C ASP A 144 -4.58 21.21 2.91
N ALA A 145 -5.73 20.79 2.37
CA ALA A 145 -5.78 20.13 1.07
C ALA A 145 -5.66 21.16 -0.06
N GLU A 146 -4.96 20.78 -1.14
CA GLU A 146 -4.89 21.62 -2.33
C GLU A 146 -6.30 21.87 -2.88
N PRO A 147 -6.66 23.12 -3.22
CA PRO A 147 -8.01 23.45 -3.67
C PRO A 147 -8.33 22.79 -5.01
N LEU A 148 -9.54 22.26 -5.12
CA LEU A 148 -10.10 21.71 -6.36
C LEU A 148 -11.25 22.58 -6.84
N THR A 149 -11.36 22.78 -8.15
CA THR A 149 -12.53 23.43 -8.72
C THR A 149 -13.72 22.47 -8.75
N LEU A 150 -14.93 23.02 -8.71
CA LEU A 150 -16.14 22.22 -8.86
C LEU A 150 -16.20 21.47 -10.21
N GLU A 151 -15.62 22.04 -11.27
CA GLU A 151 -15.48 21.39 -12.57
C GLU A 151 -14.60 20.12 -12.50
N GLN A 152 -13.46 20.20 -11.80
CA GLN A 152 -12.58 19.04 -11.59
C GLN A 152 -13.30 17.92 -10.82
N ARG A 153 -14.06 18.29 -9.79
CA ARG A 153 -14.88 17.37 -8.99
C ARG A 153 -15.98 16.72 -9.84
N ASN A 154 -16.73 17.51 -10.61
CA ASN A 154 -17.78 17.00 -11.51
C ASN A 154 -17.22 16.08 -12.61
N ARG A 155 -16.03 16.39 -13.16
CA ARG A 155 -15.37 15.52 -14.13
C ARG A 155 -14.97 14.18 -13.50
N ALA A 156 -14.41 14.19 -12.29
CA ALA A 156 -14.10 12.96 -11.55
C ALA A 156 -15.36 12.12 -11.32
N ALA A 157 -16.47 12.75 -10.95
CA ALA A 157 -17.77 12.10 -10.78
C ALA A 157 -18.31 11.46 -12.05
N ALA A 158 -18.25 12.20 -13.16
CA ALA A 158 -18.65 11.66 -14.45
C ALA A 158 -17.78 10.46 -14.85
N TYR A 159 -16.46 10.54 -14.67
CA TYR A 159 -15.57 9.43 -15.04
C TYR A 159 -15.76 8.21 -14.13
N ALA A 160 -15.91 8.38 -12.81
CA ALA A 160 -16.18 7.28 -11.89
C ALA A 160 -17.53 6.61 -12.17
N ALA A 161 -18.58 7.41 -12.41
CA ALA A 161 -19.89 6.90 -12.79
C ALA A 161 -19.87 6.17 -14.15
N ALA A 162 -19.11 6.69 -15.12
CA ALA A 162 -18.91 6.06 -16.42
C ALA A 162 -18.21 4.72 -16.28
N ALA A 163 -17.09 4.69 -15.57
CA ALA A 163 -16.29 3.49 -15.31
C ALA A 163 -17.11 2.41 -14.60
N ALA A 164 -17.86 2.79 -13.57
CA ALA A 164 -18.70 1.85 -12.85
C ALA A 164 -19.86 1.30 -13.69
N ALA A 165 -20.43 2.10 -14.59
CA ALA A 165 -21.49 1.66 -15.49
C ALA A 165 -21.02 0.59 -16.50
N VAL A 166 -19.70 0.48 -16.74
CA VAL A 166 -19.09 -0.47 -17.68
C VAL A 166 -18.07 -1.41 -17.01
N ASP A 167 -18.12 -1.54 -15.69
CA ASP A 167 -17.28 -2.45 -14.87
C ASP A 167 -15.78 -2.26 -14.99
N ILE A 168 -15.32 -1.02 -15.10
CA ILE A 168 -13.91 -0.69 -14.92
C ILE A 168 -13.58 -0.68 -13.42
N ASP A 169 -12.53 -1.39 -13.02
CA ASP A 169 -12.14 -1.55 -11.62
C ASP A 169 -11.40 -0.33 -11.05
N ALA A 170 -10.60 0.31 -11.91
CA ALA A 170 -9.86 1.52 -11.56
C ALA A 170 -9.60 2.39 -12.80
N ILE A 171 -9.53 3.69 -12.57
CA ILE A 171 -9.20 4.70 -13.58
C ILE A 171 -7.74 5.11 -13.41
N VAL A 172 -6.96 5.05 -14.49
CA VAL A 172 -5.59 5.58 -14.55
C VAL A 172 -5.65 6.99 -15.11
N THR A 173 -5.30 7.97 -14.29
CA THR A 173 -5.35 9.41 -14.63
C THR A 173 -4.29 10.18 -13.86
N THR A 174 -3.91 11.36 -14.37
CA THR A 174 -3.05 12.34 -13.68
C THR A 174 -3.85 13.54 -13.19
N ALA A 175 -5.19 13.44 -13.19
CA ALA A 175 -6.06 14.48 -12.65
C ALA A 175 -5.77 14.76 -11.16
N PRO A 176 -5.94 16.02 -10.69
CA PRO A 176 -5.65 16.40 -9.30
C PRO A 176 -6.59 15.76 -8.27
N THR A 177 -7.63 15.05 -8.70
CA THR A 177 -8.60 14.34 -7.85
C THR A 177 -8.14 12.93 -7.45
N VAL A 178 -7.02 12.43 -8.00
CA VAL A 178 -6.50 11.08 -7.76
C VAL A 178 -6.18 10.84 -6.29
N GLY A 179 -6.64 9.70 -5.76
CA GLY A 179 -6.29 9.22 -4.42
C GLY A 179 -6.80 10.09 -3.27
N ARG A 180 -7.62 11.11 -3.55
CA ARG A 180 -8.13 12.06 -2.56
C ARG A 180 -9.33 11.50 -1.81
N CYS A 181 -9.33 11.65 -0.48
CA CYS A 181 -10.44 11.23 0.38
C CYS A 181 -11.58 12.26 0.40
N ASP A 182 -11.31 13.53 0.11
CA ASP A 182 -12.31 14.59 -0.01
C ASP A 182 -12.99 14.63 -1.39
N VAL A 183 -12.95 13.52 -2.14
CA VAL A 183 -13.63 13.34 -3.44
C VAL A 183 -14.43 12.04 -3.38
N ALA A 184 -15.75 12.12 -3.23
CA ALA A 184 -16.65 10.96 -3.08
C ALA A 184 -16.58 9.95 -4.22
N ASP A 185 -16.18 10.39 -5.41
CA ASP A 185 -16.13 9.53 -6.59
C ASP A 185 -15.05 8.44 -6.47
N ASN A 186 -14.01 8.70 -5.68
CA ASN A 186 -12.98 7.69 -5.35
C ASN A 186 -13.51 6.58 -4.41
N ASP A 187 -14.69 6.74 -3.82
CA ASP A 187 -15.41 5.68 -3.11
C ASP A 187 -16.20 4.76 -4.07
N ILE A 188 -16.48 5.23 -5.29
CA ILE A 188 -17.22 4.50 -6.32
C ILE A 188 -16.28 3.69 -7.21
N VAL A 189 -15.35 4.38 -7.88
CA VAL A 189 -14.26 3.77 -8.67
C VAL A 189 -12.98 4.49 -8.30
N LEU A 190 -11.96 3.69 -7.97
CA LEU A 190 -10.65 4.22 -7.60
C LEU A 190 -10.00 4.92 -8.80
N SER A 191 -9.56 6.17 -8.62
CA SER A 191 -8.63 6.84 -9.54
C SER A 191 -7.20 6.77 -9.02
N VAL A 192 -6.25 6.34 -9.85
CA VAL A 192 -4.82 6.18 -9.55
C VAL A 192 -3.95 6.84 -10.61
N THR A 193 -2.76 7.26 -10.20
CA THR A 193 -1.70 7.64 -11.15
C THR A 193 -1.17 6.38 -11.87
N PRO A 194 -0.47 6.52 -13.01
CA PRO A 194 0.20 5.38 -13.64
C PRO A 194 1.16 4.63 -12.69
N ASP A 195 1.87 5.35 -11.83
CA ASP A 195 2.78 4.74 -10.84
C ASP A 195 2.00 3.99 -9.76
N ASP A 196 0.90 4.55 -9.26
CA ASP A 196 0.05 3.89 -8.27
C ASP A 196 -0.69 2.68 -8.84
N ALA A 197 -0.99 2.68 -10.14
CA ALA A 197 -1.55 1.52 -10.83
C ALA A 197 -0.61 0.30 -10.79
N VAL A 198 0.71 0.50 -10.72
CA VAL A 198 1.69 -0.59 -10.55
C VAL A 198 1.46 -1.34 -9.23
N ALA A 199 1.14 -0.62 -8.15
CA ALA A 199 0.84 -1.25 -6.87
C ALA A 199 -0.44 -2.09 -6.94
N LEU A 200 -1.47 -1.59 -7.65
CA LEU A 200 -2.74 -2.29 -7.88
C LEU A 200 -2.54 -3.56 -8.72
N ILE A 201 -1.77 -3.46 -9.80
CA ILE A 201 -1.41 -4.61 -10.66
C ILE A 201 -0.62 -5.63 -9.84
N GLY A 202 0.38 -5.19 -9.07
CA GLY A 202 1.16 -6.07 -8.21
C GLY A 202 0.30 -6.81 -7.18
N HIS A 203 -0.66 -6.12 -6.56
CA HIS A 203 -1.66 -6.72 -5.69
C HIS A 203 -2.50 -7.77 -6.42
N HIS A 204 -3.01 -7.44 -7.61
CA HIS A 204 -3.77 -8.38 -8.45
C HIS A 204 -2.98 -9.64 -8.81
N LEU A 205 -1.72 -9.49 -9.23
CA LEU A 205 -0.85 -10.61 -9.55
C LEU A 205 -0.60 -11.52 -8.33
N ARG A 206 -0.41 -10.96 -7.14
CA ARG A 206 -0.26 -11.75 -5.91
C ARG A 206 -1.54 -12.50 -5.54
N MET A 207 -2.70 -11.84 -5.63
CA MET A 207 -3.99 -12.43 -5.29
C MET A 207 -4.45 -13.51 -6.29
N THR A 208 -4.05 -13.40 -7.56
CA THR A 208 -4.36 -14.38 -8.61
C THR A 208 -3.29 -15.45 -8.79
N ASN A 209 -2.32 -15.52 -7.88
CA ASN A 209 -1.21 -16.46 -7.88
C ASN A 209 -0.34 -16.43 -9.15
N LYS A 210 -0.06 -15.23 -9.68
CA LYS A 210 0.82 -14.97 -10.83
C LYS A 210 2.20 -14.48 -10.35
N PRO A 211 3.25 -15.33 -10.36
CA PRO A 211 4.58 -14.96 -9.86
C PRO A 211 5.43 -14.16 -10.87
N VAL A 212 4.92 -13.93 -12.08
CA VAL A 212 5.60 -13.19 -13.16
C VAL A 212 5.47 -11.70 -12.89
N VAL A 213 6.60 -11.09 -12.51
CA VAL A 213 6.69 -9.67 -12.12
C VAL A 213 6.73 -8.77 -13.34
N GLN A 214 7.46 -9.15 -14.38
CA GLN A 214 7.61 -8.33 -15.58
C GLN A 214 7.73 -9.19 -16.84
N VAL A 215 7.14 -8.72 -17.93
CA VAL A 215 7.35 -9.26 -19.28
C VAL A 215 7.79 -8.11 -20.17
N ARG A 216 8.99 -8.22 -20.74
CA ARG A 216 9.50 -7.25 -21.72
C ARG A 216 9.50 -7.88 -23.09
N ARG A 217 9.01 -7.15 -24.08
CA ARG A 217 8.95 -7.59 -25.47
C ARG A 217 9.63 -6.56 -26.38
N GLY A 218 10.19 -7.02 -27.50
CA GLY A 218 10.74 -6.12 -28.50
C GLY A 218 11.05 -6.80 -29.82
N GLY A 219 11.34 -5.99 -30.85
CA GLY A 219 11.79 -6.47 -32.15
C GLY A 219 13.28 -6.82 -32.15
N LEU A 220 13.65 -7.86 -32.88
CA LEU A 220 15.05 -8.21 -33.15
C LEU A 220 15.53 -7.50 -34.43
N VAL A 221 16.80 -7.09 -34.45
CA VAL A 221 17.43 -6.54 -35.65
C VAL A 221 17.56 -7.65 -36.69
N GLY A 222 16.91 -7.49 -37.85
CA GLY A 222 16.87 -8.50 -38.92
C GLY A 222 15.55 -9.27 -39.02
N GLY A 223 14.54 -8.93 -38.20
CA GLY A 223 13.24 -9.59 -38.17
C GLY A 223 13.10 -10.56 -37.00
N GLY A 224 11.87 -10.72 -36.50
CA GLY A 224 11.55 -11.51 -35.31
C GLY A 224 11.31 -10.67 -34.05
N SER A 225 10.84 -11.32 -32.99
CA SER A 225 10.57 -10.72 -31.68
C SER A 225 11.31 -11.44 -30.56
N TRP A 226 11.60 -10.74 -29.48
CA TRP A 226 12.11 -11.32 -28.24
C TRP A 226 11.12 -11.06 -27.10
N GLU A 227 11.11 -11.97 -26.13
CA GLU A 227 10.37 -11.83 -24.87
C GLU A 227 11.30 -12.23 -23.71
N GLN A 228 11.38 -11.37 -22.70
CA GLN A 228 12.08 -11.64 -21.44
C GLN A 228 11.08 -11.59 -20.30
N THR A 229 10.99 -12.68 -19.55
CA THR A 229 10.11 -12.80 -18.38
C THR A 229 10.93 -12.78 -17.10
N GLU A 230 10.61 -11.85 -16.20
CA GLU A 230 11.12 -11.82 -14.83
C GLU A 230 10.08 -12.44 -13.89
N SER A 231 10.50 -13.46 -13.14
CA SER A 231 9.61 -14.22 -12.27
C SER A 231 10.25 -14.49 -10.92
N THR A 232 9.42 -14.42 -9.87
CA THR A 232 9.79 -14.80 -8.51
C THR A 232 9.71 -16.32 -8.28
N ALA A 233 9.31 -17.09 -9.30
CA ALA A 233 9.01 -18.53 -9.30
C ALA A 233 7.85 -18.97 -8.38
N THR A 234 7.65 -18.32 -7.23
CA THR A 234 6.56 -18.61 -6.29
C THR A 234 6.00 -17.33 -5.68
N ILE A 235 4.71 -17.34 -5.30
CA ILE A 235 4.08 -16.21 -4.61
C ILE A 235 4.72 -15.93 -3.25
N LYS A 236 5.21 -16.95 -2.57
CA LYS A 236 6.00 -16.78 -1.34
C LYS A 236 7.21 -15.87 -1.58
N ASN A 237 7.97 -16.14 -2.66
CA ASN A 237 9.13 -15.33 -3.01
C ASN A 237 8.73 -13.94 -3.48
N PHE A 238 7.56 -13.77 -4.11
CA PHE A 238 7.05 -12.46 -4.48
C PHE A 238 6.86 -11.57 -3.24
N TYR A 239 6.21 -12.08 -2.19
CA TYR A 239 6.11 -11.36 -0.91
C TYR A 239 7.47 -11.12 -0.26
N ASP A 240 8.37 -12.09 -0.31
CA ASP A 240 9.72 -11.96 0.26
C ASP A 240 10.55 -10.86 -0.41
N TRP A 241 10.51 -10.78 -1.75
CA TRP A 241 11.16 -9.73 -2.53
C TRP A 241 10.60 -8.35 -2.21
N GLY A 242 9.27 -8.21 -2.14
CA GLY A 242 8.62 -6.94 -1.82
C GLY A 242 8.98 -6.44 -0.41
N VAL A 243 9.03 -7.34 0.58
CA VAL A 243 9.42 -7.02 1.95
C VAL A 243 10.91 -6.63 2.02
N GLY A 244 11.80 -7.39 1.37
CA GLY A 244 13.23 -7.06 1.33
C GLY A 244 13.50 -5.71 0.67
N ALA A 245 12.86 -5.42 -0.46
CA ALA A 245 13.01 -4.15 -1.17
C ALA A 245 12.56 -2.93 -0.34
N ARG A 246 11.62 -3.11 0.60
CA ARG A 246 11.12 -2.03 1.46
C ARG A 246 12.04 -1.71 2.65
N MET A 247 12.89 -2.65 3.04
CA MET A 247 13.70 -2.59 4.27
C MET A 247 15.19 -2.93 3.96
N PRO A 248 15.91 -2.06 3.24
CA PRO A 248 17.27 -2.34 2.76
C PRO A 248 18.31 -2.64 3.87
N TYR A 249 18.28 -1.98 5.02
CA TYR A 249 19.16 -2.30 6.15
C TYR A 249 18.83 -3.68 6.73
N PHE A 250 17.54 -4.00 6.89
CA PHE A 250 17.11 -5.33 7.32
C PHE A 250 17.43 -6.42 6.30
N ASP A 251 17.29 -6.15 5.00
CA ASP A 251 17.67 -7.06 3.91
C ASP A 251 19.18 -7.34 3.94
N CYS A 252 20.01 -6.31 4.12
CA CYS A 252 21.44 -6.47 4.33
C CYS A 252 21.77 -7.27 5.60
N LEU A 253 21.06 -7.02 6.71
CA LEU A 253 21.21 -7.80 7.94
C LEU A 253 20.91 -9.29 7.68
N HIS A 254 19.82 -9.58 6.97
CA HIS A 254 19.36 -10.93 6.70
C HIS A 254 20.26 -11.70 5.73
N LEU A 255 20.61 -11.10 4.60
CA LEU A 255 21.31 -11.79 3.52
C LEU A 255 22.83 -11.81 3.69
N ILE A 256 23.40 -10.84 4.40
CA ILE A 256 24.85 -10.61 4.42
C ILE A 256 25.40 -10.66 5.85
N ILE A 257 24.93 -9.79 6.74
CA ILE A 257 25.59 -9.57 8.04
C ILE A 257 25.37 -10.76 8.97
N ALA A 258 24.11 -11.15 9.22
CA ALA A 258 23.81 -12.24 10.14
C ALA A 258 24.47 -13.57 9.73
N PRO A 259 24.41 -14.02 8.45
CA PRO A 259 25.08 -15.24 8.03
C PRO A 259 26.61 -15.20 8.21
N ARG A 260 27.26 -14.05 7.99
CA ARG A 260 28.72 -13.90 8.10
C ARG A 260 29.22 -13.87 9.55
N THR A 261 28.36 -13.59 10.52
CA THR A 261 28.75 -13.57 11.94
C THR A 261 28.96 -14.96 12.53
N GLY A 262 28.37 -16.00 11.92
CA GLY A 262 28.34 -17.35 12.50
C GLY A 262 27.36 -17.53 13.68
N ASP A 263 26.63 -16.48 14.10
CA ASP A 263 25.57 -16.61 15.12
C ASP A 263 24.30 -17.20 14.47
N ILE A 264 24.13 -18.52 14.64
CA ILE A 264 22.98 -19.28 14.14
C ILE A 264 21.67 -18.75 14.72
N HIS A 265 21.66 -18.27 15.98
CA HIS A 265 20.45 -17.75 16.61
C HIS A 265 20.06 -16.39 16.04
N LEU A 266 21.03 -15.52 15.73
CA LEU A 266 20.77 -14.27 15.03
C LEU A 266 20.22 -14.53 13.62
N ALA A 267 20.88 -15.38 12.83
CA ALA A 267 20.43 -15.72 11.49
C ALA A 267 19.00 -16.31 11.48
N ALA A 268 18.70 -17.21 12.42
CA ALA A 268 17.36 -17.78 12.58
C ALA A 268 16.31 -16.74 12.98
N ALA A 269 16.64 -15.82 13.90
CA ALA A 269 15.73 -14.76 14.35
C ALA A 269 15.39 -13.80 13.19
N VAL A 270 16.39 -13.31 12.46
CA VAL A 270 16.20 -12.40 11.33
C VAL A 270 15.41 -13.08 10.22
N ASN A 271 15.70 -14.34 9.92
CA ASN A 271 14.90 -15.12 8.96
C ASN A 271 13.44 -15.28 9.41
N SER A 272 13.21 -15.54 10.71
CA SER A 272 11.84 -15.64 11.24
C SER A 272 11.08 -14.31 11.17
N ILE A 273 11.75 -13.17 11.42
CA ILE A 273 11.14 -11.85 11.26
C ILE A 273 10.73 -11.64 9.81
N ARG A 274 11.64 -11.88 8.84
CA ARG A 274 11.36 -11.75 7.41
C ARG A 274 10.13 -12.55 6.97
N VAL A 275 10.08 -13.83 7.34
CA VAL A 275 8.95 -14.72 7.01
C VAL A 275 7.63 -14.21 7.61
N ARG A 276 7.66 -13.69 8.84
CA ARG A 276 6.45 -13.14 9.48
C ARG A 276 5.98 -11.87 8.79
N LEU A 277 6.89 -10.97 8.43
CA LEU A 277 6.54 -9.76 7.68
C LEU A 277 5.94 -10.11 6.31
N SER A 278 6.49 -11.08 5.57
CA SER A 278 5.88 -11.55 4.32
C SER A 278 4.47 -12.13 4.52
N ARG A 279 4.22 -12.82 5.65
CA ARG A 279 2.88 -13.33 6.00
C ARG A 279 1.93 -12.20 6.41
N ALA A 280 2.42 -11.16 7.09
CA ALA A 280 1.64 -9.97 7.41
C ALA A 280 1.21 -9.23 6.12
N THR A 281 2.12 -9.04 5.16
CA THR A 281 1.80 -8.44 3.85
C THR A 281 0.77 -9.26 3.09
N ARG A 282 0.87 -10.60 3.14
CA ARG A 282 -0.13 -11.47 2.52
C ARG A 282 -1.51 -11.34 3.19
N ALA A 283 -1.56 -11.21 4.50
CA ALA A 283 -2.80 -10.98 5.23
C ALA A 283 -3.42 -9.61 4.88
N LEU A 284 -2.58 -8.57 4.73
CA LEU A 284 -3.01 -7.25 4.23
C LEU A 284 -3.58 -7.33 2.81
N ASP A 285 -2.92 -8.03 1.88
CA ASP A 285 -3.49 -8.23 0.54
C ASP A 285 -4.84 -8.95 0.63
N GLN A 286 -4.98 -9.97 1.47
CA GLN A 286 -6.27 -10.64 1.63
C GLN A 286 -7.36 -9.71 2.17
N LEU A 287 -7.03 -8.85 3.14
CA LEU A 287 -7.93 -7.81 3.62
C LEU A 287 -8.37 -6.90 2.47
N LEU A 288 -7.43 -6.32 1.72
CA LEU A 288 -7.74 -5.40 0.62
C LEU A 288 -8.57 -6.07 -0.48
N ALA A 289 -8.31 -7.34 -0.78
CA ALA A 289 -9.09 -8.11 -1.73
C ALA A 289 -10.52 -8.38 -1.26
N VAL A 290 -10.70 -8.68 0.04
CA VAL A 290 -12.03 -8.85 0.64
C VAL A 290 -12.82 -7.55 0.55
N LEU A 291 -12.19 -6.40 0.82
CA LEU A 291 -12.83 -5.09 0.75
C LEU A 291 -13.30 -4.69 -0.67
N SER A 292 -12.83 -5.37 -1.71
CA SER A 292 -13.34 -5.24 -3.08
C SER A 292 -14.69 -5.95 -3.32
N ASN A 293 -15.29 -6.56 -2.29
CA ASN A 293 -16.59 -7.22 -2.40
C ASN A 293 -17.75 -6.32 -1.96
N PRO A 294 -18.94 -6.45 -2.58
CA PRO A 294 -20.12 -5.67 -2.21
C PRO A 294 -20.51 -5.91 -0.74
N ILE A 295 -20.57 -4.81 0.01
CA ILE A 295 -21.04 -4.80 1.41
C ILE A 295 -22.56 -4.65 1.53
N GLY A 296 -23.27 -4.42 0.42
CA GLY A 296 -24.72 -4.30 0.38
C GLY A 296 -25.45 -5.65 0.40
N GLY A 297 -26.57 -5.72 1.12
CA GLY A 297 -27.44 -6.91 1.16
C GLY A 297 -26.93 -8.01 2.08
N LYS A 298 -27.32 -9.27 1.82
CA LYS A 298 -27.10 -10.41 2.72
C LYS A 298 -25.63 -10.82 2.92
N ARG A 299 -24.71 -10.33 2.07
CA ARG A 299 -23.28 -10.73 2.09
C ARG A 299 -22.38 -9.76 2.87
N GLY A 300 -22.91 -8.62 3.34
CA GLY A 300 -22.10 -7.62 4.05
C GLY A 300 -21.42 -8.19 5.31
N ALA A 301 -22.12 -9.02 6.08
CA ALA A 301 -21.57 -9.68 7.26
C ALA A 301 -20.39 -10.61 6.92
N ASP A 302 -20.46 -11.36 5.81
CA ASP A 302 -19.37 -12.24 5.37
C ASP A 302 -18.12 -11.43 5.00
N VAL A 303 -18.30 -10.26 4.38
CA VAL A 303 -17.19 -9.36 4.02
C VAL A 303 -16.55 -8.75 5.27
N VAL A 304 -17.37 -8.32 6.25
CA VAL A 304 -16.88 -7.79 7.53
C VAL A 304 -16.08 -8.84 8.29
N GLU A 305 -16.61 -10.04 8.44
CA GLU A 305 -15.93 -11.15 9.13
C GLU A 305 -14.61 -11.52 8.44
N ALA A 306 -14.64 -11.71 7.11
CA ALA A 306 -13.44 -12.06 6.35
C ALA A 306 -12.37 -10.94 6.39
N ALA A 307 -12.79 -9.68 6.44
CA ALA A 307 -11.89 -8.54 6.59
C ALA A 307 -11.27 -8.49 7.99
N ALA A 308 -12.08 -8.65 9.04
CA ALA A 308 -11.61 -8.71 10.42
C ALA A 308 -10.61 -9.86 10.63
N GLU A 309 -10.92 -11.06 10.14
CA GLU A 309 -10.03 -12.23 10.24
C GLU A 309 -8.69 -12.02 9.51
N ALA A 310 -8.71 -11.35 8.36
CA ALA A 310 -7.49 -11.01 7.63
C ALA A 310 -6.64 -9.99 8.40
N PHE A 311 -7.28 -8.98 9.01
CA PHE A 311 -6.62 -7.99 9.85
C PHE A 311 -6.02 -8.60 11.13
N ASP A 312 -6.74 -9.51 11.80
CA ASP A 312 -6.25 -10.26 12.96
C ASP A 312 -4.96 -11.03 12.63
N ARG A 313 -4.94 -11.72 11.48
CA ARG A 313 -3.75 -12.42 11.00
C ARG A 313 -2.59 -11.48 10.72
N GLN A 314 -2.85 -10.31 10.16
CA GLN A 314 -1.82 -9.29 9.95
C GLN A 314 -1.20 -8.84 11.29
N LEU A 315 -2.04 -8.49 12.27
CA LEU A 315 -1.60 -8.07 13.61
C LEU A 315 -0.79 -9.17 14.31
N LEU A 316 -1.24 -10.43 14.22
CA LEU A 316 -0.54 -11.59 14.76
C LEU A 316 0.90 -11.69 14.24
N TYR A 317 1.08 -11.51 12.92
CA TYR A 317 2.40 -11.62 12.31
C TYR A 317 3.30 -10.42 12.61
N LEU A 318 2.74 -9.19 12.67
CA LEU A 318 3.47 -7.99 13.07
C LEU A 318 3.93 -8.08 14.53
N ALA A 319 3.02 -8.38 15.47
CA ALA A 319 3.35 -8.52 16.89
C ALA A 319 4.43 -9.57 17.12
N ALA A 320 4.37 -10.70 16.40
CA ALA A 320 5.40 -11.72 16.50
C ALA A 320 6.76 -11.32 15.89
N ALA A 321 6.78 -10.43 14.90
CA ALA A 321 8.04 -9.85 14.40
C ALA A 321 8.65 -8.90 15.45
N PHE A 322 7.83 -8.07 16.09
CA PHE A 322 8.24 -7.15 17.17
C PHE A 322 8.77 -7.90 18.41
N ASP A 323 8.11 -9.00 18.81
CA ASP A 323 8.55 -9.83 19.94
C ASP A 323 9.94 -10.44 19.67
N ILE A 324 10.13 -11.05 18.50
CA ILE A 324 11.40 -11.66 18.14
C ILE A 324 12.51 -10.61 18.10
N TYR A 325 12.25 -9.45 17.49
CA TYR A 325 13.30 -8.46 17.31
C TYR A 325 13.68 -7.79 18.63
N GLY A 326 12.70 -7.36 19.42
CA GLY A 326 12.95 -6.74 20.72
C GLY A 326 13.74 -7.68 21.64
N ARG A 327 13.34 -8.95 21.68
CA ARG A 327 14.03 -9.97 22.47
C ARG A 327 15.45 -10.22 22.01
N ARG A 328 15.67 -10.30 20.69
CA ARG A 328 17.00 -10.55 20.13
C ARG A 328 17.94 -9.38 20.40
N PHE A 329 17.45 -8.15 20.32
CA PHE A 329 18.27 -6.97 20.59
C PHE A 329 18.86 -6.95 22.01
N LEU A 330 18.06 -7.27 23.03
CA LEU A 330 18.56 -7.29 24.41
C LEU A 330 19.65 -8.35 24.64
N LEU A 331 19.67 -9.41 23.84
CA LEU A 331 20.72 -10.44 23.82
C LEU A 331 21.93 -10.01 22.98
N LEU A 332 21.78 -9.04 22.08
CA LEU A 332 22.90 -8.45 21.35
C LEU A 332 23.65 -7.43 22.20
N ILE A 333 22.94 -6.64 23.03
CA ILE A 333 23.55 -5.73 24.00
C ILE A 333 24.43 -6.51 24.98
N ASP A 334 23.93 -7.64 25.47
CA ASP A 334 24.60 -8.46 26.48
C ASP A 334 24.35 -9.94 26.18
N PRO A 335 25.29 -10.59 25.45
CA PRO A 335 25.17 -11.99 25.07
C PRO A 335 25.19 -12.99 26.24
N THR A 336 25.55 -12.55 27.44
CA THR A 336 25.63 -13.43 28.62
C THR A 336 24.27 -13.65 29.29
N ARG A 337 23.26 -12.86 28.89
CA ARG A 337 21.89 -12.93 29.43
C ARG A 337 21.23 -14.27 29.10
N ASN A 338 20.48 -14.81 30.07
CA ASN A 338 19.67 -16.01 29.87
C ASN A 338 18.43 -15.68 29.01
N PRO A 339 18.29 -16.22 27.79
CA PRO A 339 17.17 -15.92 26.89
C PRO A 339 15.78 -16.22 27.47
N LYS A 340 15.68 -17.11 28.47
CA LYS A 340 14.41 -17.45 29.12
C LYS A 340 13.82 -16.30 29.93
N ASN A 341 14.67 -15.43 30.48
CA ASN A 341 14.30 -14.37 31.43
C ASN A 341 14.04 -13.01 30.76
N PHE A 342 14.48 -12.83 29.51
CA PHE A 342 14.27 -11.59 28.76
C PHE A 342 13.21 -11.86 27.70
N ARG A 343 11.96 -11.49 27.99
CA ARG A 343 10.77 -11.61 27.11
C ARG A 343 10.17 -10.23 26.87
N PHE A 344 10.95 -9.36 26.23
CA PHE A 344 10.52 -7.99 25.93
C PHE A 344 10.28 -7.88 24.43
N SER A 345 9.09 -7.39 24.08
CA SER A 345 8.71 -7.12 22.71
C SER A 345 8.94 -5.65 22.39
N LEU A 346 9.35 -5.38 21.15
CA LEU A 346 9.61 -4.03 20.63
C LEU A 346 8.37 -3.13 20.66
N ASP A 347 7.17 -3.70 20.78
CA ASP A 347 5.89 -2.97 20.87
C ASP A 347 5.50 -2.54 22.30
N THR A 348 6.34 -2.81 23.30
CA THR A 348 5.99 -2.58 24.71
C THR A 348 6.08 -1.10 25.09
N GLY A 349 5.06 -0.59 25.79
CA GLY A 349 5.04 0.78 26.32
C GLY A 349 6.16 1.01 27.33
N GLY A 350 7.31 1.49 26.86
CA GLY A 350 8.51 1.69 27.68
C GLY A 350 9.79 1.16 27.02
N TYR A 351 9.69 0.34 25.97
CA TYR A 351 10.86 -0.29 25.35
C TYR A 351 11.94 0.72 24.92
N VAL A 352 11.54 1.81 24.25
CA VAL A 352 12.50 2.86 23.84
C VAL A 352 13.17 3.52 25.05
N THR A 353 12.40 3.94 26.04
CA THR A 353 12.90 4.65 27.21
C THR A 353 13.74 3.77 28.14
N GLU A 354 13.36 2.50 28.30
CA GLU A 354 13.99 1.57 29.23
C GLU A 354 15.21 0.85 28.65
N HIS A 355 15.28 0.70 27.32
CA HIS A 355 16.32 -0.12 26.67
C HIS A 355 17.14 0.61 25.61
N LEU A 356 16.60 1.64 24.94
CA LEU A 356 17.31 2.34 23.87
C LEU A 356 17.91 3.67 24.32
N ALA A 357 17.19 4.45 25.13
CA ALA A 357 17.62 5.78 25.57
C ALA A 357 18.93 5.79 26.37
N ARG A 358 19.29 4.66 27.01
CA ARG A 358 20.59 4.51 27.69
C ARG A 358 21.74 4.22 26.72
N GLU A 359 21.42 3.59 25.60
CA GLU A 359 22.42 3.01 24.72
C GLU A 359 22.67 3.85 23.46
N TYR A 360 21.77 4.76 23.11
CA TYR A 360 21.84 5.61 21.92
C TYR A 360 21.51 7.07 22.23
N PRO A 361 22.07 8.03 21.47
CA PRO A 361 21.73 9.43 21.62
C PRO A 361 20.31 9.72 21.12
N ALA A 362 19.67 10.75 21.67
CA ALA A 362 18.24 11.02 21.45
C ALA A 362 17.89 11.36 19.98
N ASP A 363 18.79 12.02 19.25
CA ASP A 363 18.62 12.35 17.84
C ASP A 363 18.54 11.08 16.96
N ALA A 364 19.28 10.04 17.28
CA ALA A 364 19.22 8.75 16.57
C ALA A 364 17.93 7.97 16.85
N LEU A 365 17.18 8.32 17.91
CA LEU A 365 15.96 7.62 18.33
C LEU A 365 14.68 8.18 17.73
N ALA A 366 14.71 9.40 17.16
CA ALA A 366 13.51 10.13 16.76
C ALA A 366 12.56 9.33 15.84
N GLU A 367 13.10 8.69 14.80
CA GLU A 367 12.26 7.92 13.86
C GLU A 367 11.75 6.61 14.48
N VAL A 368 12.57 5.95 15.31
CA VAL A 368 12.16 4.75 16.06
C VAL A 368 11.04 5.11 17.04
N GLU A 369 11.13 6.24 17.74
CA GLU A 369 10.09 6.73 18.67
C GLU A 369 8.77 7.02 17.96
N ARG A 370 8.84 7.73 16.83
CA ARG A 370 7.67 8.04 16.00
C ARG A 370 6.97 6.77 15.53
N LEU A 371 7.72 5.80 15.02
CA LEU A 371 7.15 4.55 14.51
C LEU A 371 6.71 3.58 15.61
N HIS A 372 7.37 3.61 16.78
CA HIS A 372 7.01 2.79 17.93
C HIS A 372 5.60 3.13 18.47
N ALA A 373 5.09 4.34 18.26
CA ALA A 373 3.72 4.68 18.63
C ALA A 373 2.70 3.72 17.95
N TYR A 374 2.88 3.42 16.66
CA TYR A 374 2.04 2.47 15.91
C TYR A 374 2.21 1.02 16.34
N ALA A 375 3.41 0.62 16.78
CA ALA A 375 3.60 -0.70 17.38
C ALA A 375 2.81 -0.84 18.69
N GLY A 376 2.75 0.24 19.48
CA GLY A 376 1.86 0.33 20.65
C GLY A 376 0.39 0.14 20.29
N VAL A 377 -0.08 0.74 19.20
CA VAL A 377 -1.45 0.50 18.67
C VAL A 377 -1.65 -0.97 18.33
N CYS A 378 -0.73 -1.59 17.57
CA CYS A 378 -0.78 -3.03 17.27
C CYS A 378 -0.92 -3.87 18.55
N LYS A 379 -0.21 -3.51 19.61
CA LYS A 379 -0.26 -4.22 20.90
C LYS A 379 -1.62 -4.12 21.58
N VAL A 380 -2.23 -2.93 21.62
CA VAL A 380 -3.57 -2.75 22.19
C VAL A 380 -4.60 -3.56 21.41
N LEU A 381 -4.57 -3.46 20.07
CA LEU A 381 -5.47 -4.24 19.20
C LEU A 381 -5.30 -5.74 19.41
N ARG A 382 -4.06 -6.22 19.45
CA ARG A 382 -3.77 -7.63 19.70
C ARG A 382 -4.27 -8.05 21.08
N ASN A 383 -4.03 -7.26 22.12
CA ASN A 383 -4.50 -7.61 23.46
C ASN A 383 -6.04 -7.71 23.50
N HIS A 384 -6.74 -6.84 22.77
CA HIS A 384 -8.20 -6.95 22.64
C HIS A 384 -8.61 -8.30 22.00
N ILE A 385 -7.91 -8.78 20.97
CA ILE A 385 -8.15 -10.10 20.34
C ILE A 385 -8.00 -11.26 21.34
N HIS A 386 -7.19 -11.10 22.38
CA HIS A 386 -7.07 -12.12 23.42
C HIS A 386 -8.28 -12.19 24.34
N ASP A 387 -8.92 -11.05 24.58
CA ASP A 387 -10.02 -10.92 25.52
C ASP A 387 -11.39 -10.98 24.80
N GLY A 388 -11.42 -10.78 23.47
CA GLY A 388 -12.62 -10.74 22.66
C GLY A 388 -12.34 -10.74 21.14
N ILE A 389 -13.39 -10.44 20.35
CA ILE A 389 -13.30 -10.28 18.89
C ILE A 389 -13.08 -8.79 18.60
N LEU A 390 -12.26 -8.43 17.60
CA LEU A 390 -12.15 -7.03 17.21
C LEU A 390 -13.52 -6.46 16.81
N PRO A 391 -13.89 -5.28 17.32
CA PRO A 391 -15.18 -4.67 17.03
C PRO A 391 -15.14 -3.98 15.66
N VAL A 392 -15.22 -4.78 14.61
CA VAL A 392 -15.21 -4.33 13.21
C VAL A 392 -16.65 -4.40 12.67
N ASP A 393 -17.16 -3.29 12.15
CA ASP A 393 -18.50 -3.23 11.56
C ASP A 393 -18.60 -2.17 10.44
N LEU A 394 -19.79 -2.00 9.87
CA LEU A 394 -20.12 -1.05 8.83
C LEU A 394 -20.56 0.29 9.42
N HIS A 395 -19.77 1.33 9.16
CA HIS A 395 -20.05 2.71 9.57
C HIS A 395 -20.24 3.62 8.36
N PRO A 396 -21.07 4.68 8.45
CA PRO A 396 -21.12 5.70 7.41
C PRO A 396 -19.73 6.29 7.15
N GLY A 397 -19.32 6.28 5.88
CA GLY A 397 -18.03 6.83 5.47
C GLY A 397 -18.05 8.33 5.19
N ARG A 398 -19.26 8.88 5.07
CA ARG A 398 -19.56 10.29 4.80
C ARG A 398 -20.84 10.66 5.54
N GLY A 399 -21.00 11.95 5.83
CA GLY A 399 -22.22 12.49 6.46
C GLY A 399 -23.42 12.59 5.51
N TYR A 400 -23.24 12.24 4.24
CA TYR A 400 -24.26 12.25 3.21
C TYR A 400 -24.19 10.97 2.36
N GLY A 401 -25.28 10.70 1.64
CA GLY A 401 -25.41 9.46 0.87
C GLY A 401 -25.60 8.24 1.75
N SER A 402 -25.38 7.05 1.17
CA SER A 402 -25.56 5.76 1.84
C SER A 402 -24.30 4.88 1.84
N ALA A 403 -23.15 5.46 1.46
CA ALA A 403 -21.89 4.75 1.41
C ALA A 403 -21.42 4.38 2.82
N ARG A 404 -21.06 3.10 3.00
CA ARG A 404 -20.56 2.56 4.25
C ARG A 404 -19.12 2.08 4.09
N ASN A 405 -18.38 2.16 5.18
CA ASN A 405 -17.01 1.73 5.32
C ASN A 405 -16.95 0.61 6.35
N ILE A 406 -16.07 -0.38 6.13
CA ILE A 406 -15.71 -1.32 7.18
C ILE A 406 -14.69 -0.61 8.07
N ALA A 407 -15.02 -0.45 9.35
CA ALA A 407 -14.24 0.32 10.29
C ALA A 407 -14.12 -0.41 11.63
N LEU A 408 -13.05 -0.11 12.35
CA LEU A 408 -12.79 -0.58 13.70
C LEU A 408 -13.38 0.43 14.69
N ASP A 409 -14.24 -0.02 15.60
CA ASP A 409 -14.79 0.79 16.68
C ASP A 409 -13.76 0.97 17.81
N LEU A 410 -13.27 2.20 17.96
CA LEU A 410 -12.27 2.55 18.98
C LEU A 410 -12.89 2.82 20.35
N ASP A 411 -14.20 3.04 20.45
CA ASP A 411 -14.86 3.28 21.74
C ASP A 411 -14.80 2.02 22.64
N ALA A 412 -14.71 0.84 22.03
CA ALA A 412 -14.47 -0.44 22.70
C ALA A 412 -13.01 -0.63 23.17
N MET A 413 -12.09 0.27 22.81
CA MET A 413 -10.67 0.23 23.18
C MET A 413 -10.22 1.59 23.73
N PRO A 414 -10.55 1.92 25.00
CA PRO A 414 -10.31 3.24 25.58
C PRO A 414 -8.85 3.72 25.52
N ASP A 415 -7.88 2.79 25.52
CA ASP A 415 -6.43 3.10 25.40
C ASP A 415 -6.04 3.74 24.04
N LEU A 416 -6.91 3.59 23.03
CA LEU A 416 -6.74 4.18 21.70
C LEU A 416 -7.56 5.46 21.52
N LEU A 417 -8.30 5.92 22.53
CA LEU A 417 -9.04 7.17 22.43
C LEU A 417 -8.12 8.39 22.64
N PRO A 418 -8.44 9.53 22.02
CA PRO A 418 -7.70 10.77 22.21
C PRO A 418 -7.42 11.11 23.68
N GLY A 419 -6.15 11.33 24.00
CA GLY A 419 -5.71 11.68 25.36
C GLY A 419 -5.40 10.49 26.28
N ALA A 420 -5.75 9.25 25.91
CA ALA A 420 -5.41 8.06 26.71
C ALA A 420 -3.93 7.68 26.61
N ASN A 421 -3.35 7.76 25.41
CA ASN A 421 -1.94 7.47 25.16
C ASN A 421 -1.17 8.74 24.79
N PRO A 422 -0.20 9.20 25.62
CA PRO A 422 0.55 10.42 25.37
C PRO A 422 1.49 10.34 24.16
N LYS A 423 1.73 9.15 23.61
CA LYS A 423 2.56 8.95 22.41
C LYS A 423 1.80 9.17 21.10
N LEU A 424 0.46 9.09 21.13
CA LEU A 424 -0.36 9.30 19.94
C LEU A 424 -0.64 10.80 19.76
N THR A 425 -0.13 11.35 18.67
CA THR A 425 -0.36 12.73 18.24
C THR A 425 -1.51 12.81 17.24
N GLN A 426 -1.93 14.04 16.87
CA GLN A 426 -2.91 14.30 15.82
C GLN A 426 -2.57 13.53 14.53
N ASP A 427 -1.34 13.65 14.04
CA ASP A 427 -0.85 12.96 12.83
C ASP A 427 -1.02 11.43 12.89
N HIS A 428 -0.94 10.84 14.09
CA HIS A 428 -1.15 9.40 14.25
C HIS A 428 -2.61 9.00 14.04
N TYR A 429 -3.55 9.77 14.59
CA TYR A 429 -4.98 9.55 14.39
C TYR A 429 -5.39 9.78 12.94
N ASP A 430 -4.87 10.85 12.34
CA ASP A 430 -5.08 11.19 10.94
C ASP A 430 -4.53 10.10 10.02
N SER A 431 -3.32 9.60 10.27
CA SER A 431 -2.71 8.49 9.50
C SER A 431 -3.44 7.15 9.67
N LEU A 432 -4.07 6.91 10.82
CA LEU A 432 -4.89 5.72 11.06
C LEU A 432 -6.28 5.84 10.41
N GLY A 433 -6.64 7.00 9.86
CA GLY A 433 -7.95 7.26 9.28
C GLY A 433 -9.04 7.23 10.33
N VAL A 434 -8.82 7.89 11.48
CA VAL A 434 -9.79 7.96 12.58
C VAL A 434 -10.76 9.12 12.38
N TRP A 435 -12.05 8.88 12.61
CA TRP A 435 -13.09 9.92 12.60
C TRP A 435 -14.22 9.61 13.58
N ARG A 436 -15.10 10.59 13.79
CA ARG A 436 -16.37 10.39 14.48
C ARG A 436 -17.45 10.06 13.47
N ALA A 437 -17.82 8.78 13.41
CA ALA A 437 -18.85 8.30 12.51
C ALA A 437 -20.24 8.69 12.99
N ASP A 438 -21.09 9.03 12.02
CA ASP A 438 -22.51 9.20 12.27
C ASP A 438 -23.15 7.85 12.66
N PRO A 439 -24.22 7.86 13.46
CA PRO A 439 -24.81 6.65 13.99
C PRO A 439 -25.36 5.74 12.88
N THR A 440 -25.18 4.43 13.04
CA THR A 440 -25.74 3.41 12.15
C THR A 440 -27.25 3.21 12.37
N ALA A 441 -27.74 3.53 13.57
CA ALA A 441 -29.15 3.45 13.96
C ALA A 441 -29.80 4.85 14.02
N VAL A 442 -31.10 4.91 13.75
CA VAL A 442 -31.89 6.15 13.88
C VAL A 442 -31.85 6.61 15.34
N PHE A 443 -31.39 7.84 15.57
CA PHE A 443 -31.14 8.44 16.90
C PHE A 443 -30.00 7.80 17.73
N GLY A 444 -29.09 7.04 17.10
CA GLY A 444 -27.90 6.54 17.78
C GLY A 444 -26.90 7.65 18.17
N ALA A 445 -25.95 7.31 19.04
CA ALA A 445 -24.81 8.17 19.33
C ALA A 445 -23.75 8.02 18.23
N LYS A 446 -22.96 9.08 18.02
CA LYS A 446 -21.75 8.99 17.20
C LYS A 446 -20.73 8.08 17.87
N SER A 447 -19.92 7.41 17.06
CA SER A 447 -18.85 6.52 17.53
C SER A 447 -17.50 6.94 16.99
N THR A 448 -16.44 6.71 17.76
CA THR A 448 -15.07 6.94 17.30
C THR A 448 -14.57 5.70 16.56
N VAL A 449 -14.27 5.82 15.27
CA VAL A 449 -13.90 4.65 14.44
C VAL A 449 -12.66 4.92 13.60
N ALA A 450 -11.97 3.84 13.18
CA ALA A 450 -10.83 3.88 12.27
C ALA A 450 -11.12 3.10 10.98
N ASP A 451 -10.80 3.64 9.82
CA ASP A 451 -11.07 2.96 8.53
C ASP A 451 -10.15 1.75 8.43
N LEU A 452 -10.73 0.55 8.28
CA LEU A 452 -9.97 -0.69 8.43
C LEU A 452 -8.84 -0.81 7.41
N ALA A 453 -9.08 -0.41 6.15
CA ALA A 453 -8.05 -0.44 5.11
C ALA A 453 -6.91 0.53 5.43
N THR A 454 -7.26 1.75 5.84
CA THR A 454 -6.30 2.81 6.18
C THR A 454 -5.46 2.40 7.37
N ALA A 455 -6.10 1.97 8.47
CA ALA A 455 -5.41 1.48 9.65
C ALA A 455 -4.48 0.29 9.31
N ALA A 456 -4.96 -0.70 8.55
CA ALA A 456 -4.17 -1.87 8.17
C ALA A 456 -2.93 -1.52 7.34
N VAL A 457 -3.06 -0.65 6.33
CA VAL A 457 -1.93 -0.20 5.52
C VAL A 457 -0.96 0.64 6.34
N THR A 458 -1.46 1.54 7.18
CA THR A 458 -0.65 2.39 8.06
C THR A 458 0.13 1.54 9.06
N LEU A 459 -0.50 0.56 9.72
CA LEU A 459 0.17 -0.31 10.67
C LEU A 459 1.20 -1.24 10.00
N MET A 460 0.94 -1.72 8.77
CA MET A 460 1.94 -2.48 8.00
C MET A 460 3.15 -1.60 7.63
N SER A 461 2.88 -0.40 7.13
CA SER A 461 3.90 0.53 6.67
C SER A 461 4.76 1.03 7.83
N ALA A 462 4.12 1.39 8.96
CA ALA A 462 4.81 1.79 10.17
C ALA A 462 5.54 0.62 10.83
N GLY A 463 4.96 -0.59 10.81
CA GLY A 463 5.58 -1.78 11.37
C GLY A 463 6.85 -2.20 10.63
N THR A 464 6.81 -2.26 9.30
CA THR A 464 8.01 -2.51 8.47
C THR A 464 9.01 -1.36 8.60
N GLY A 465 8.54 -0.11 8.61
CA GLY A 465 9.36 1.06 8.88
C GLY A 465 10.07 0.97 10.24
N LEU A 466 9.39 0.51 11.28
CA LEU A 466 9.99 0.37 12.63
C LEU A 466 11.10 -0.67 12.62
N ILE A 467 10.87 -1.82 11.99
CA ILE A 467 11.90 -2.86 11.83
C ILE A 467 13.11 -2.30 11.08
N GLU A 468 12.89 -1.53 10.02
CA GLU A 468 13.95 -0.93 9.24
C GLU A 468 14.73 0.14 10.02
N ALA A 469 14.05 1.15 10.56
CA ALA A 469 14.66 2.23 11.35
C ALA A 469 15.39 1.68 12.58
N PHE A 470 14.83 0.65 13.23
CA PHE A 470 15.49 -0.04 14.32
C PHE A 470 16.74 -0.79 13.85
N THR A 471 16.68 -1.44 12.68
CA THR A 471 17.86 -2.13 12.12
C THR A 471 18.95 -1.15 11.75
N GLU A 472 18.59 -0.04 11.13
CA GLU A 472 19.50 1.04 10.81
C GLU A 472 20.17 1.58 12.08
N LEU A 473 19.39 1.90 13.11
CA LEU A 473 19.88 2.37 14.41
C LEU A 473 20.96 1.43 14.95
N ILE A 474 20.66 0.12 15.03
CA ILE A 474 21.59 -0.83 15.64
C ILE A 474 22.83 -1.10 14.78
N LEU A 475 22.71 -1.02 13.45
CA LEU A 475 23.82 -1.30 12.55
C LEU A 475 24.76 -0.11 12.40
N ARG A 476 24.24 1.12 12.40
CA ARG A 476 25.02 2.35 12.17
C ARG A 476 25.63 2.93 13.44
N ASN A 477 24.99 2.73 14.59
CA ASN A 477 25.39 3.39 15.83
C ASN A 477 26.03 2.42 16.81
N LYS A 478 27.18 2.81 17.36
CA LYS A 478 27.79 2.10 18.49
C LYS A 478 27.02 2.42 19.77
N LEU A 479 26.89 1.42 20.64
CA LEU A 479 26.26 1.59 21.95
C LEU A 479 27.13 2.49 22.85
N LEU A 480 26.47 3.28 23.70
CA LEU A 480 27.10 4.19 24.65
C LEU A 480 27.54 3.49 25.95
N ALA A 481 26.78 2.52 26.45
CA ALA A 481 26.94 2.00 27.82
C ALA A 481 27.28 0.49 27.91
N ALA A 482 26.98 -0.31 26.89
CA ALA A 482 27.22 -1.74 26.92
C ALA A 482 28.73 -2.11 26.94
N ALA A 483 29.12 -2.97 27.89
CA ALA A 483 30.53 -3.33 28.12
C ALA A 483 31.09 -4.35 27.11
N ALA A 484 30.29 -5.32 26.66
CA ALA A 484 30.71 -6.36 25.73
C ALA A 484 29.60 -6.72 24.73
N PRO A 485 29.18 -5.77 23.87
CA PRO A 485 28.10 -6.00 22.93
C PRO A 485 28.50 -6.91 21.77
N HIS A 486 27.51 -7.51 21.13
CA HIS A 486 27.70 -8.29 19.92
C HIS A 486 28.28 -7.43 18.79
N ALA A 487 29.20 -8.00 18.00
CA ALA A 487 29.99 -7.29 16.99
C ALA A 487 29.20 -6.68 15.81
N ILE A 488 27.88 -6.93 15.73
CA ILE A 488 27.03 -6.33 14.68
C ILE A 488 26.57 -4.92 15.05
N LEU A 489 26.65 -4.56 16.33
CA LEU A 489 26.16 -3.29 16.83
C LEU A 489 27.16 -2.18 16.45
N GLY A 490 26.74 -1.28 15.57
CA GLY A 490 27.61 -0.25 14.98
C GLY A 490 28.61 -0.80 13.97
N CYS A 491 28.33 -1.94 13.31
CA CYS A 491 29.22 -2.54 12.33
C CYS A 491 29.22 -1.85 10.95
N VAL A 492 28.20 -1.02 10.67
CA VAL A 492 28.10 -0.23 9.44
C VAL A 492 28.67 1.17 9.70
N GLN A 493 29.75 1.52 9.00
CA GLN A 493 30.32 2.87 9.07
C GLN A 493 29.85 3.69 7.87
N THR A 494 29.25 4.85 8.12
CA THR A 494 28.96 5.83 7.08
C THR A 494 30.15 6.76 6.91
N PRO A 495 30.71 6.95 5.70
CA PRO A 495 31.74 7.96 5.47
C PRO A 495 31.23 9.37 5.86
N PRO A 496 32.08 10.24 6.41
CA PRO A 496 31.69 11.62 6.73
C PRO A 496 31.14 12.33 5.48
N GLY A 497 29.94 12.90 5.56
CA GLY A 497 29.30 13.64 4.46
C GLY A 497 28.60 12.79 3.40
N ALA A 498 28.51 11.46 3.57
CA ALA A 498 27.67 10.65 2.69
C ALA A 498 26.19 10.87 3.03
N THR A 499 25.46 11.49 2.12
CA THR A 499 24.00 11.48 2.12
C THR A 499 23.50 10.12 1.63
N GLU A 500 22.41 9.65 2.25
CA GLU A 500 21.69 8.48 1.77
C GLU A 500 21.26 8.72 0.32
N PRO A 501 21.43 7.76 -0.60
CA PRO A 501 20.90 7.93 -1.94
C PRO A 501 19.39 8.11 -1.83
N GLU A 502 18.86 9.19 -2.40
CA GLU A 502 17.41 9.36 -2.47
C GLU A 502 16.79 8.08 -3.04
N PRO A 503 15.66 7.60 -2.47
CA PRO A 503 14.91 6.50 -3.06
C PRO A 503 14.62 6.93 -4.50
N THR A 504 15.20 6.22 -5.47
CA THR A 504 15.08 6.60 -6.87
C THR A 504 13.61 6.60 -7.25
N SER A 505 13.02 7.79 -7.38
CA SER A 505 11.93 7.99 -8.34
C SER A 505 12.48 7.59 -9.71
N GLY A 506 11.73 6.77 -10.44
CA GLY A 506 12.20 5.96 -11.57
C GLY A 506 12.61 6.75 -12.82
N ASN A 507 13.53 7.70 -12.72
CA ASN A 507 14.06 8.46 -13.85
C ASN A 507 15.51 8.06 -14.15
N CYS A 508 15.67 7.00 -14.94
CA CYS A 508 16.92 6.76 -15.65
C CYS A 508 16.87 7.53 -16.98
N SER A 509 17.18 8.83 -16.96
CA SER A 509 17.28 9.65 -18.16
C SER A 509 18.52 9.27 -18.99
N THR A 510 18.26 8.77 -20.19
CA THR A 510 19.03 8.97 -21.44
C THR A 510 20.55 9.22 -21.32
N GLY A 511 21.33 8.14 -21.41
CA GLY A 511 22.77 8.20 -21.71
C GLY A 511 23.25 6.91 -22.36
N ARG A 512 23.80 7.02 -23.58
CA ARG A 512 24.21 5.91 -24.48
C ARG A 512 24.86 4.73 -23.75
N CYS A 513 24.21 3.57 -23.77
CA CYS A 513 24.85 2.28 -23.50
C CYS A 513 25.48 1.75 -24.79
N SER A 514 26.80 1.74 -24.86
CA SER A 514 27.55 0.89 -25.79
C SER A 514 27.38 -0.59 -25.41
N ARG A 515 27.29 -1.44 -26.44
CA ARG A 515 26.97 -2.87 -26.38
C ARG A 515 27.70 -3.62 -25.25
N GLY A 516 26.94 -4.38 -24.45
CA GLY A 516 27.46 -5.50 -23.68
C GLY A 516 27.62 -5.33 -22.16
N GLN A 517 26.83 -4.49 -21.49
CA GLN A 517 26.77 -4.47 -20.02
C GLN A 517 25.33 -4.57 -19.52
N THR A 518 25.07 -5.65 -18.78
CA THR A 518 23.82 -5.91 -18.06
C THR A 518 23.62 -4.88 -16.93
N CYS A 519 22.40 -4.35 -16.84
CA CYS A 519 22.03 -3.33 -15.87
C CYS A 519 21.80 -3.98 -14.49
N ASP A 520 22.89 -4.17 -13.76
CA ASP A 520 22.93 -4.77 -12.42
C ASP A 520 23.38 -3.73 -11.36
N ARG A 521 22.90 -2.48 -11.52
CA ARG A 521 23.51 -1.30 -10.89
C ARG A 521 22.76 -0.63 -9.73
N CYS A 522 21.59 -1.11 -9.31
CA CYS A 522 20.91 -0.54 -8.13
C CYS A 522 21.34 -1.20 -6.81
N SER A 523 21.75 -2.47 -6.80
CA SER A 523 22.21 -3.14 -5.57
C SER A 523 23.71 -2.99 -5.29
N ARG A 524 24.53 -2.53 -6.25
CA ARG A 524 26.00 -2.49 -6.10
C ARG A 524 26.58 -1.25 -5.43
N ARG A 525 25.81 -0.17 -5.23
CA ARG A 525 26.36 1.06 -4.64
C ARG A 525 26.45 1.03 -3.11
N MET A 526 25.64 0.23 -2.40
CA MET A 526 25.91 -0.07 -0.98
C MET A 526 27.10 -1.03 -0.82
N LEU A 527 27.29 -1.97 -1.76
CA LEU A 527 28.31 -3.03 -1.64
C LEU A 527 29.76 -2.53 -1.69
N HIS A 528 30.04 -1.38 -2.31
CA HIS A 528 31.41 -0.83 -2.37
C HIS A 528 31.88 -0.09 -1.10
N GLY A 529 30.99 0.14 -0.12
CA GLY A 529 31.35 0.72 1.17
C GLY A 529 31.76 -0.30 2.25
N PHE A 530 31.59 -1.61 2.00
CA PHE A 530 31.72 -2.66 3.02
C PHE A 530 33.03 -3.48 2.95
N GLU A 531 33.97 -3.11 2.08
CA GLU A 531 35.29 -3.77 1.99
C GLU A 531 36.34 -3.12 2.90
N SER A 532 36.19 -3.18 4.23
CA SER A 532 37.35 -2.96 5.12
C SER A 532 37.25 -3.53 6.54
N VAL A 533 36.59 -4.67 6.77
CA VAL A 533 36.77 -5.40 8.04
C VAL A 533 36.83 -6.90 7.76
N GLY A 534 38.05 -7.45 7.70
CA GLY A 534 38.25 -8.90 7.53
C GLY A 534 39.52 -9.33 6.81
N ARG A 535 40.68 -8.70 7.07
CA ARG A 535 41.97 -9.33 6.72
C ARG A 535 42.53 -10.03 7.94
N GLY A 536 42.35 -11.35 7.98
CA GLY A 536 42.95 -12.18 9.02
C GLY A 536 42.48 -13.63 9.02
N CYS A 537 42.61 -14.34 7.90
CA CYS A 537 42.96 -15.77 7.84
C CYS A 537 43.01 -16.27 6.39
N ARG A 538 43.79 -17.32 6.16
CA ARG A 538 44.47 -17.66 4.91
C ARG A 538 43.57 -18.38 3.89
N GLY A 539 43.77 -18.01 2.62
CA GLY A 539 43.98 -18.89 1.47
C GLY A 539 42.99 -20.03 1.18
N SER A 540 42.18 -19.87 0.13
CA SER A 540 42.20 -20.79 -1.01
C SER A 540 41.37 -20.21 -2.16
N SER A 541 41.95 -20.29 -3.35
CA SER A 541 41.46 -19.73 -4.60
C SER A 541 40.42 -20.65 -5.23
N TYR A 542 39.22 -20.16 -5.56
CA TYR A 542 38.41 -20.75 -6.63
C TYR A 542 37.75 -19.68 -7.49
N ARG A 543 38.17 -19.68 -8.77
CA ARG A 543 37.55 -19.00 -9.91
C ARG A 543 36.28 -19.74 -10.31
N VAL A 544 35.21 -19.03 -10.65
CA VAL A 544 34.19 -19.53 -11.59
C VAL A 544 33.85 -18.40 -12.58
N PHE A 545 33.86 -18.78 -13.85
CA PHE A 545 33.64 -17.96 -15.04
C PHE A 545 32.16 -17.68 -15.29
N ALA A 546 31.95 -16.53 -15.94
CA ALA A 546 30.83 -16.01 -16.75
C ALA A 546 29.52 -16.78 -16.82
#